data_AF-A0A4Y0BRX4-F1
#
_entry.id   AF-A0A4Y0BRX4-F1
#
_cell.length_a   1.000
_cell.length_b   1.000
_cell.length_c   1.000
_cell.angle_alpha   90.00
_cell.angle_beta   90.00
_cell.angle_gamma   90.00
#
_symmetry.space_group_name_H-M   'P 1'
#
loop_
_entity.id
_entity.type
_entity.pdbx_description
1 polymer ?
#
loop_
_entity_poly.entity_id
_entity_poly.type
_entity_poly.pdbx_seq_one_letter_code
_entity_poly.pdbx_strand_id
1 'polypeptide(L)'
;MALAIIKSCTIRVLSAALLLVLSNPVSTQLVPNCASTLGCLSYPVDTSCPNPDEFWSPTAVLGGCCPGCVRGLSLGAPCGDGTTTDGPTNPATPCAPGLVCGVGNVCRLNTGDCLSTYHVPADIIGWVPQCDSRGQFAPKQCRGDRINGRCFCYSAEGKRIFGWSWRNEEQNMTCACSRRRAELEAEGRFDVTLHCTQNGNYEELQCDQDVCWCADAMTGIQKPGTRAVPADLWTLLPCYNGTLHGVQYLRRCESIAFSQILQRKQFIMRGHTGVTFTDTLCEYDGSHGRYIIEGQEAACTWLDGTKIDPYKTSLQTLAAMNCNCARDWKLFTLAGRKMELVCEGNGNYAPLQSRNGALFCVDPHGFVVAENVPEQTNCEQFIFGASLL
;
A
#
# COMPACT_ATOMS: atom_id res chain seq x y z
N MET A 1 6.22 20.62 -79.63
CA MET A 1 5.64 21.47 -80.70
C MET A 1 4.18 21.07 -80.82
N ALA A 2 3.17 21.89 -80.53
CA ALA A 2 3.02 23.31 -80.77
C ALA A 2 2.38 24.06 -79.58
N LEU A 3 2.74 25.33 -79.47
CA LEU A 3 2.20 26.37 -78.59
C LEU A 3 0.85 26.88 -79.12
N ALA A 4 -0.02 27.36 -78.22
CA ALA A 4 -0.64 28.69 -78.37
C ALA A 4 -1.21 29.21 -77.04
N ILE A 5 -0.87 30.45 -76.73
CA ILE A 5 -1.17 31.27 -75.54
C ILE A 5 -2.29 32.23 -75.91
N ILE A 6 -3.28 32.48 -75.03
CA ILE A 6 -3.88 33.83 -74.88
C ILE A 6 -4.12 34.15 -73.39
N LYS A 7 -3.65 35.32 -72.99
CA LYS A 7 -3.70 35.95 -71.67
C LYS A 7 -4.64 37.18 -71.74
N SER A 8 -5.32 37.48 -70.63
CA SER A 8 -5.89 38.81 -70.24
C SER A 8 -7.17 39.24 -71.00
N CYS A 9 -8.17 39.95 -70.46
CA CYS A 9 -8.18 41.00 -69.42
C CYS A 9 -9.63 41.34 -68.95
N THR A 10 -9.79 41.70 -67.67
CA THR A 10 -10.72 42.67 -67.03
C THR A 10 -12.17 42.91 -67.51
N ILE A 11 -13.12 42.90 -66.56
CA ILE A 11 -13.97 44.06 -66.18
C ILE A 11 -14.43 43.85 -64.72
N ARG A 12 -14.19 44.86 -63.87
CA ARG A 12 -14.78 45.01 -62.53
C ARG A 12 -16.08 45.82 -62.65
N VAL A 13 -16.88 45.76 -61.58
CA VAL A 13 -17.96 46.68 -61.16
C VAL A 13 -19.31 46.30 -61.80
N LEU A 14 -20.45 46.08 -61.12
CA LEU A 14 -20.99 46.73 -59.92
C LEU A 14 -21.59 45.73 -58.91
N SER A 15 -21.38 46.09 -57.64
CA SER A 15 -22.03 45.58 -56.44
C SER A 15 -23.52 45.91 -56.41
N ALA A 16 -24.37 44.91 -56.14
CA ALA A 16 -25.69 45.09 -55.55
C ALA A 16 -25.77 44.19 -54.32
N ALA A 17 -25.80 44.81 -53.14
CA ALA A 17 -25.83 44.15 -51.85
C ALA A 17 -27.18 43.45 -51.64
N LEU A 18 -27.16 42.13 -51.48
CA LEU A 18 -28.27 41.36 -50.94
C LEU A 18 -27.93 41.03 -49.48
N LEU A 19 -28.64 41.67 -48.56
CA LEU A 19 -28.59 41.40 -47.12
C LEU A 19 -29.08 39.96 -46.86
N LEU A 20 -28.15 39.02 -46.77
CA LEU A 20 -28.35 37.72 -46.14
C LEU A 20 -28.14 37.88 -44.63
N VAL A 21 -29.24 37.87 -43.88
CA VAL A 21 -29.21 37.70 -42.43
C VAL A 21 -28.69 36.28 -42.16
N LEU A 22 -27.38 36.16 -41.94
CA LEU A 22 -26.77 34.96 -41.39
C LEU A 22 -27.10 34.93 -39.90
N SER A 23 -28.23 34.31 -39.55
CA SER A 23 -28.42 33.80 -38.19
C SER A 23 -27.37 32.72 -37.97
N ASN A 24 -26.39 32.98 -37.10
CA ASN A 24 -25.48 31.96 -36.61
C ASN A 24 -26.32 30.82 -36.01
N PRO A 25 -26.22 29.57 -36.49
CA PRO A 25 -26.71 28.46 -35.70
C PRO A 25 -25.75 28.36 -34.53
N VAL A 26 -26.21 28.82 -33.36
CA VAL A 26 -25.64 28.38 -32.09
C VAL A 26 -25.78 26.86 -32.14
N SER A 27 -24.66 26.17 -32.34
CA SER A 27 -24.61 24.71 -32.19
C SER A 27 -24.79 24.44 -30.70
N THR A 28 -26.05 24.43 -30.26
CA THR A 28 -26.43 23.89 -28.96
C THR A 28 -26.09 22.42 -29.03
N GLN A 29 -24.98 22.03 -28.39
CA GLN A 29 -24.57 20.65 -28.25
C GLN A 29 -25.71 19.90 -27.56
N LEU A 30 -26.55 19.20 -28.34
CA LEU A 30 -27.66 18.42 -27.82
C LEU A 30 -27.06 17.30 -26.95
N VAL A 31 -27.27 17.36 -25.65
CA VAL A 31 -27.02 16.22 -24.76
C VAL A 31 -27.86 15.04 -25.28
N PRO A 32 -27.26 13.88 -25.61
CA PRO A 32 -28.00 12.74 -26.12
C PRO A 32 -29.09 12.31 -25.13
N ASN A 33 -30.26 11.91 -25.62
CA ASN A 33 -31.25 11.30 -24.76
C ASN A 33 -30.73 9.95 -24.25
N CYS A 34 -30.56 9.80 -22.94
CA CYS A 34 -30.09 8.58 -22.30
C CYS A 34 -31.01 7.36 -22.55
N ALA A 35 -32.22 7.57 -23.05
CA ALA A 35 -33.17 6.54 -23.47
C ALA A 35 -33.05 6.14 -24.96
N SER A 36 -32.05 6.62 -25.70
CA SER A 36 -31.87 6.29 -27.12
C SER A 36 -31.46 4.81 -27.33
N THR A 37 -31.77 4.27 -28.51
CA THR A 37 -31.45 2.89 -28.94
C THR A 37 -29.94 2.58 -29.00
N LEU A 38 -29.07 3.57 -28.82
CA LEU A 38 -27.61 3.46 -28.70
C LEU A 38 -27.16 3.47 -27.22
N GLY A 39 -27.98 2.93 -26.32
CA GLY A 39 -27.66 2.83 -24.89
C GLY A 39 -26.28 2.22 -24.63
N CYS A 40 -25.77 2.38 -23.42
CA CYS A 40 -24.42 1.95 -23.04
C CYS A 40 -24.21 0.47 -23.37
N LEU A 41 -23.51 0.18 -24.46
CA LEU A 41 -23.19 -1.19 -24.87
C LEU A 41 -22.28 -1.76 -23.79
N SER A 42 -22.86 -2.62 -22.94
CA SER A 42 -22.22 -3.47 -21.91
C SER A 42 -20.77 -3.10 -21.59
N TYR A 43 -20.59 -2.20 -20.61
CA TYR A 43 -19.26 -1.91 -20.08
C TYR A 43 -18.74 -3.09 -19.28
N PRO A 44 -17.41 -3.32 -19.23
CA PRO A 44 -16.82 -4.30 -18.34
C PRO A 44 -17.23 -4.02 -16.89
N VAL A 45 -17.39 -5.09 -16.12
CA VAL A 45 -17.71 -5.07 -14.67
C VAL A 45 -16.58 -4.42 -13.85
N ASP A 46 -15.43 -4.16 -14.48
CA ASP A 46 -14.27 -3.55 -13.85
C ASP A 46 -14.44 -2.03 -13.75
N THR A 47 -14.68 -1.56 -12.53
CA THR A 47 -14.78 -0.13 -12.21
C THR A 47 -13.40 0.52 -11.98
N SER A 48 -12.32 -0.12 -12.41
CA SER A 48 -10.97 0.45 -12.32
C SER A 48 -10.60 1.25 -13.57
N CYS A 49 -9.98 2.40 -13.36
CA CYS A 49 -9.51 3.27 -14.43
C CYS A 49 -8.03 3.05 -14.73
N PRO A 50 -7.61 3.25 -16.00
CA PRO A 50 -6.24 2.94 -16.42
C PRO A 50 -5.20 3.89 -15.83
N ASN A 51 -5.58 5.13 -15.54
CA ASN A 51 -4.66 6.15 -15.01
C ASN A 51 -4.98 6.46 -13.54
N PRO A 52 -3.95 6.75 -12.70
CA PRO A 52 -4.14 7.01 -11.26
C PRO A 52 -4.86 8.34 -10.97
N ASP A 53 -4.93 9.24 -11.95
CA ASP A 53 -5.66 10.51 -11.88
C ASP A 53 -7.13 10.39 -12.35
N GLU A 54 -7.56 9.19 -12.74
CA GLU A 54 -8.92 8.91 -13.22
C GLU A 54 -9.73 8.10 -12.22
N PHE A 55 -11.03 8.39 -12.13
CA PHE A 55 -11.99 7.63 -11.33
C PHE A 55 -13.17 7.19 -12.18
N TRP A 56 -13.79 6.09 -11.78
CA TRP A 56 -14.98 5.58 -12.45
C TRP A 56 -16.21 6.39 -12.07
N SER A 57 -16.92 6.92 -13.06
CA SER A 57 -18.18 7.63 -12.88
C SER A 57 -19.29 6.90 -13.63
N PRO A 58 -20.49 6.72 -13.02
CA PRO A 58 -21.63 6.12 -13.71
C PRO A 58 -22.18 7.00 -14.84
N THR A 59 -21.77 8.27 -14.92
CA THR A 59 -22.28 9.29 -15.85
C THR A 59 -21.13 10.00 -16.58
N ALA A 60 -20.09 9.28 -16.99
CA ALA A 60 -18.86 9.84 -17.56
C ALA A 60 -18.98 10.27 -19.02
N VAL A 61 -19.62 9.46 -19.86
CA VAL A 61 -19.59 9.60 -21.33
C VAL A 61 -20.98 9.75 -21.92
N LEU A 62 -21.06 10.12 -23.20
CA LEU A 62 -22.31 10.38 -23.92
C LEU A 62 -23.21 11.41 -23.20
N GLY A 63 -22.62 12.51 -22.73
CA GLY A 63 -23.37 13.61 -22.10
C GLY A 63 -23.98 13.25 -20.74
N GLY A 64 -23.37 12.32 -19.99
CA GLY A 64 -23.84 11.91 -18.67
C GLY A 64 -24.66 10.62 -18.66
N CYS A 65 -24.87 9.99 -19.82
CA CYS A 65 -25.74 8.82 -19.93
C CYS A 65 -25.03 7.50 -19.65
N CYS A 66 -23.71 7.44 -19.81
CA CYS A 66 -22.97 6.18 -19.75
C CYS A 66 -21.79 6.21 -18.79
N PRO A 67 -21.48 5.06 -18.17
CA PRO A 67 -20.38 4.97 -17.23
C PRO A 67 -19.03 4.98 -17.95
N GLY A 68 -17.98 5.37 -17.23
CA GLY A 68 -16.63 5.44 -17.77
C GLY A 68 -15.65 6.15 -16.84
N CYS A 69 -14.40 6.24 -17.28
CA CYS A 69 -13.35 6.91 -16.54
C CYS A 69 -13.35 8.41 -16.79
N VAL A 70 -13.25 9.17 -15.71
CA VAL A 70 -13.18 10.63 -15.72
C VAL A 70 -11.91 11.05 -15.01
N ARG A 71 -11.13 11.93 -15.64
CA ARG A 71 -9.96 12.55 -15.01
C ARG A 71 -10.43 13.55 -13.95
N GLY A 72 -9.93 13.40 -12.72
CA GLY A 72 -10.21 14.35 -11.65
C GLY A 72 -9.36 15.62 -11.73
N LEU A 73 -9.67 16.61 -10.90
CA LEU A 73 -8.91 17.84 -10.81
C LEU A 73 -7.51 17.59 -10.25
N SER A 74 -6.49 18.20 -10.86
CA SER A 74 -5.08 18.05 -10.46
C SER A 74 -4.76 18.72 -9.12
N LEU A 75 -3.61 18.38 -8.53
CA LEU A 75 -3.09 19.07 -7.35
C LEU A 75 -3.04 20.59 -7.59
N GLY A 76 -3.56 21.39 -6.65
CA GLY A 76 -3.60 22.85 -6.76
C GLY A 76 -4.76 23.42 -7.58
N ALA A 77 -5.56 22.57 -8.25
CA ALA A 77 -6.73 23.03 -8.99
C ALA A 77 -7.87 23.47 -8.05
N PRO A 78 -8.66 24.49 -8.44
CA PRO A 78 -9.81 24.93 -7.65
C PRO A 78 -10.91 23.85 -7.66
N CYS A 79 -11.46 23.53 -6.50
CA CYS A 79 -12.51 22.53 -6.27
C CYS A 79 -13.60 23.09 -5.36
N GLY A 80 -14.84 22.61 -5.47
CA GLY A 80 -15.94 23.06 -4.63
C GLY A 80 -17.29 22.93 -5.32
N ASP A 81 -18.37 23.00 -4.55
CA ASP A 81 -19.72 22.89 -5.09
C ASP A 81 -20.03 24.14 -5.92
N GLY A 82 -20.46 23.94 -7.16
CA GLY A 82 -20.84 25.02 -8.06
C GLY A 82 -22.11 25.72 -7.58
N THR A 83 -22.03 26.57 -6.55
CA THR A 83 -23.13 27.46 -6.15
C THR A 83 -23.17 28.71 -7.03
N THR A 84 -23.03 28.55 -8.36
CA THR A 84 -23.45 29.59 -9.30
C THR A 84 -24.87 29.24 -9.72
N THR A 85 -25.83 30.05 -9.29
CA THR A 85 -27.28 29.90 -9.44
C THR A 85 -27.82 29.95 -10.88
N ASP A 86 -27.04 29.69 -11.92
CA ASP A 86 -27.53 29.75 -13.31
C ASP A 86 -26.92 28.66 -14.18
N GLY A 87 -27.66 27.55 -14.36
CA GLY A 87 -27.40 26.55 -15.40
C GLY A 87 -27.47 25.09 -14.93
N PRO A 88 -27.83 24.14 -15.82
CA PRO A 88 -28.15 22.77 -15.44
C PRO A 88 -26.95 22.09 -14.80
N THR A 89 -27.20 21.51 -13.63
CA THR A 89 -26.31 20.76 -12.73
C THR A 89 -25.22 19.95 -13.46
N ASN A 90 -24.03 20.53 -13.62
CA ASN A 90 -22.81 19.74 -13.78
C ASN A 90 -22.32 19.39 -12.38
N PRO A 91 -22.21 18.11 -12.00
CA PRO A 91 -21.56 17.75 -10.74
C PRO A 91 -20.14 18.32 -10.77
N ALA A 92 -19.80 19.12 -9.76
CA ALA A 92 -18.46 19.66 -9.62
C ALA A 92 -17.46 18.52 -9.73
N THR A 93 -16.60 18.55 -10.76
CA THR A 93 -15.62 17.49 -10.99
C THR A 93 -14.79 17.33 -9.72
N PRO A 94 -14.75 16.14 -9.11
CA PRO A 94 -13.98 15.94 -7.88
C PRO A 94 -12.48 16.03 -8.18
N CYS A 95 -11.70 16.21 -7.12
CA CYS A 95 -10.25 16.06 -7.21
C CYS A 95 -9.88 14.64 -7.67
N ALA A 96 -8.73 14.52 -8.34
CA ALA A 96 -8.21 13.22 -8.74
C ALA A 96 -8.03 12.28 -7.53
N PRO A 97 -8.12 10.94 -7.71
CA PRO A 97 -7.88 9.98 -6.63
C PRO A 97 -6.56 10.26 -5.89
N GLY A 98 -6.55 10.14 -4.56
CA GLY A 98 -5.41 10.58 -3.74
C GLY A 98 -5.41 12.07 -3.39
N LEU A 99 -6.35 12.88 -3.89
CA LEU A 99 -6.50 14.29 -3.54
C LEU A 99 -7.84 14.55 -2.84
N VAL A 100 -7.84 15.52 -1.93
CA VAL A 100 -9.03 16.01 -1.23
C VAL A 100 -9.23 17.49 -1.47
N CYS A 101 -10.48 17.92 -1.59
CA CYS A 101 -10.81 19.33 -1.66
C CYS A 101 -10.60 19.96 -0.28
N GLY A 102 -9.52 20.72 -0.13
CA GLY A 102 -9.09 21.27 1.14
C GLY A 102 -9.44 22.76 1.31
N VAL A 103 -8.88 23.34 2.36
CA VAL A 103 -9.04 24.77 2.69
C VAL A 103 -8.67 25.64 1.49
N GLY A 104 -9.52 26.62 1.20
CA GLY A 104 -9.36 27.52 0.06
C GLY A 104 -9.95 26.98 -1.24
N ASN A 105 -10.76 25.91 -1.19
CA ASN A 105 -11.42 25.34 -2.36
C ASN A 105 -10.39 24.92 -3.41
N VAL A 106 -9.34 24.21 -2.96
CA VAL A 106 -8.24 23.74 -3.79
C VAL A 106 -7.91 22.29 -3.47
N CYS A 107 -7.64 21.48 -4.50
CA CYS A 107 -7.23 20.09 -4.36
C CYS A 107 -5.86 19.98 -3.71
N ARG A 108 -5.76 19.19 -2.63
CA ARG A 108 -4.54 18.96 -1.84
C ARG A 108 -4.31 17.46 -1.67
N LEU A 109 -3.08 17.07 -1.35
CA LEU A 109 -2.72 15.67 -1.09
C LEU A 109 -3.53 15.12 0.09
N ASN A 110 -4.14 13.95 -0.10
CA ASN A 110 -4.71 13.16 0.98
C ASN A 110 -3.64 12.20 1.52
N THR A 111 -2.95 12.58 2.60
CA THR A 111 -1.81 11.81 3.12
C THR A 111 -2.16 10.42 3.65
N GLY A 112 -3.45 10.13 3.88
CA GLY A 112 -3.92 8.79 4.24
C GLY A 112 -4.24 7.88 3.05
N ASP A 113 -4.17 8.41 1.83
CA ASP A 113 -4.48 7.69 0.59
C ASP A 113 -3.18 7.42 -0.18
N CYS A 114 -2.91 6.16 -0.50
CA CYS A 114 -1.73 5.75 -1.25
C CYS A 114 -1.64 6.46 -2.61
N LEU A 115 -2.77 6.70 -3.29
CA LEU A 115 -2.78 7.32 -4.62
C LEU A 115 -2.28 8.77 -4.61
N SER A 116 -2.26 9.42 -3.44
CA SER A 116 -1.72 10.77 -3.29
C SER A 116 -0.25 10.86 -3.71
N THR A 117 0.54 9.78 -3.61
CA THR A 117 1.95 9.76 -4.02
C THR A 117 2.13 9.96 -5.52
N TYR A 118 1.14 9.63 -6.35
CA TYR A 118 1.21 9.83 -7.80
C TYR A 118 1.12 11.31 -8.19
N HIS A 119 0.67 12.17 -7.28
CA HIS A 119 0.59 13.61 -7.48
C HIS A 119 1.81 14.36 -6.96
N VAL A 120 2.76 13.64 -6.34
CA VAL A 120 4.04 14.23 -5.94
C VAL A 120 5.00 14.16 -7.13
N PRO A 121 5.67 15.26 -7.48
CA PRO A 121 6.66 15.27 -8.56
C PRO A 121 7.74 14.19 -8.38
N ALA A 122 8.02 13.44 -9.45
CA ALA A 122 8.96 12.30 -9.44
C ALA A 122 10.42 12.70 -9.19
N ASP A 123 10.77 13.98 -9.34
CA ASP A 123 12.06 14.56 -8.97
C ASP A 123 12.23 14.75 -7.46
N ILE A 124 11.13 14.73 -6.70
CA ILE A 124 11.13 14.86 -5.24
C ILE A 124 11.14 13.48 -4.58
N ILE A 125 10.48 12.47 -5.17
CA ILE A 125 10.34 11.13 -4.57
C ILE A 125 10.96 10.05 -5.47
N GLY A 126 11.95 9.34 -4.93
CA GLY A 126 12.64 8.20 -5.56
C GLY A 126 11.90 6.86 -5.45
N TRP A 127 10.91 6.75 -4.57
CA TRP A 127 10.07 5.55 -4.43
C TRP A 127 8.58 5.89 -4.40
N VAL A 128 7.84 5.40 -5.39
CA VAL A 128 6.38 5.48 -5.44
C VAL A 128 5.80 4.12 -5.00
N PRO A 129 4.98 4.06 -3.94
CA PRO A 129 4.34 2.82 -3.52
C PRO A 129 3.37 2.29 -4.57
N GLN A 130 3.19 0.97 -4.58
CA GLN A 130 2.15 0.33 -5.37
C GLN A 130 0.81 0.49 -4.63
N CYS A 131 -0.17 1.08 -5.28
CA CYS A 131 -1.51 1.28 -4.72
C CYS A 131 -2.54 0.42 -5.46
N ASP A 132 -3.64 0.10 -4.80
CA ASP A 132 -4.82 -0.44 -5.47
C ASP A 132 -5.73 0.66 -6.01
N SER A 133 -6.76 0.27 -6.75
CA SER A 133 -7.71 1.20 -7.38
C SER A 133 -8.58 1.98 -6.39
N ARG A 134 -8.54 1.65 -5.10
CA ARG A 134 -9.30 2.31 -4.02
C ARG A 134 -8.46 3.28 -3.21
N GLY A 135 -7.19 3.49 -3.56
CA GLY A 135 -6.31 4.35 -2.77
C GLY A 135 -5.66 3.65 -1.59
N GLN A 136 -5.78 2.33 -1.46
CA GLN A 136 -5.09 1.59 -0.40
C GLN A 136 -3.71 1.15 -0.88
N PHE A 137 -2.81 0.92 0.07
CA PHE A 137 -1.53 0.31 -0.26
C PHE A 137 -1.75 -1.13 -0.74
N ALA A 138 -1.09 -1.47 -1.85
CA ALA A 138 -1.06 -2.84 -2.33
C ALA A 138 -0.42 -3.74 -1.24
N PRO A 139 -0.90 -4.99 -1.07
CA PRO A 139 -0.42 -5.91 -0.04
C PRO A 139 1.09 -6.12 -0.01
N LYS A 140 1.76 -5.94 -1.16
CA LYS A 140 3.18 -6.22 -1.37
C LYS A 140 3.86 -4.99 -1.94
N GLN A 141 4.95 -4.57 -1.30
CA GLN A 141 5.81 -3.49 -1.79
C GLN A 141 7.24 -4.02 -1.98
N CYS A 142 7.86 -3.71 -3.11
CA CYS A 142 9.18 -4.24 -3.47
C CYS A 142 10.20 -3.13 -3.72
N ARG A 143 11.44 -3.37 -3.29
CA ARG A 143 12.60 -2.50 -3.53
C ARG A 143 13.75 -3.25 -4.18
N GLY A 144 14.72 -2.49 -4.69
CA GLY A 144 15.97 -3.01 -5.24
C GLY A 144 15.79 -3.68 -6.61
N ASP A 145 16.88 -4.19 -7.16
CA ASP A 145 16.87 -4.90 -8.43
C ASP A 145 16.17 -6.27 -8.33
N ARG A 146 16.06 -7.00 -9.43
CA ARG A 146 15.39 -8.32 -9.43
C ARG A 146 16.17 -9.39 -8.66
N ILE A 147 17.49 -9.25 -8.49
CA ILE A 147 18.35 -10.27 -7.90
C ILE A 147 18.44 -10.04 -6.40
N ASN A 148 18.94 -8.89 -5.95
CA ASN A 148 19.15 -8.53 -4.56
C ASN A 148 17.97 -7.77 -3.94
N GLY A 149 16.93 -7.47 -4.72
CA GLY A 149 15.73 -6.81 -4.23
C GLY A 149 14.92 -7.65 -3.26
N ARG A 150 14.05 -6.96 -2.52
CA ARG A 150 13.18 -7.56 -1.50
C ARG A 150 11.78 -7.01 -1.61
N CYS A 151 10.82 -7.86 -1.28
CA CYS A 151 9.41 -7.51 -1.16
C CYS A 151 8.95 -7.72 0.28
N PHE A 152 8.03 -6.88 0.73
CA PHE A 152 7.50 -6.87 2.09
C PHE A 152 5.98 -6.76 2.06
N CYS A 153 5.33 -7.30 3.08
CA CYS A 153 3.90 -7.15 3.27
C CYS A 153 3.54 -5.79 3.90
N TYR A 154 2.44 -5.21 3.44
CA TYR A 154 1.90 -3.92 3.89
C TYR A 154 0.42 -4.03 4.24
N SER A 155 -0.01 -3.29 5.27
CA SER A 155 -1.43 -3.07 5.58
C SER A 155 -2.08 -2.14 4.55
N ALA A 156 -3.42 -2.03 4.57
CA ALA A 156 -4.14 -1.12 3.67
C ALA A 156 -3.74 0.36 3.88
N GLU A 157 -3.35 0.71 5.11
CA GLU A 157 -2.95 2.05 5.56
C GLU A 157 -1.47 2.37 5.31
N GLY A 158 -0.70 1.44 4.73
CA GLY A 158 0.71 1.68 4.40
C GLY A 158 1.69 1.34 5.51
N LYS A 159 1.26 0.62 6.55
CA LYS A 159 2.17 0.11 7.57
C LYS A 159 2.85 -1.18 7.08
N ARG A 160 4.19 -1.24 7.14
CA ARG A 160 4.92 -2.50 6.95
C ARG A 160 4.54 -3.50 8.05
N ILE A 161 4.12 -4.69 7.64
CA ILE A 161 3.73 -5.79 8.53
C ILE A 161 4.64 -7.01 8.30
N PHE A 162 4.45 -8.07 9.08
CA PHE A 162 5.19 -9.31 8.91
C PHE A 162 5.02 -9.87 7.50
N GLY A 163 6.07 -10.48 6.97
CA GLY A 163 6.07 -11.13 5.67
C GLY A 163 7.07 -10.49 4.71
N TRP A 164 7.93 -11.33 4.13
CA TRP A 164 8.89 -10.90 3.12
C TRP A 164 9.22 -12.01 2.12
N SER A 165 9.66 -11.61 0.93
CA SER A 165 10.27 -12.51 -0.05
C SER A 165 11.43 -11.82 -0.77
N TRP A 166 12.33 -12.60 -1.35
CA TRP A 166 13.24 -12.06 -2.36
C TRP A 166 12.45 -11.61 -3.59
N ARG A 167 12.92 -10.56 -4.28
CA ARG A 167 12.23 -10.02 -5.46
C ARG A 167 12.28 -10.94 -6.69
N ASN A 168 13.02 -12.04 -6.65
CA ASN A 168 12.96 -13.10 -7.65
C ASN A 168 12.03 -14.27 -7.28
N GLU A 169 11.47 -14.25 -6.07
CA GLU A 169 10.66 -15.31 -5.45
C GLU A 169 9.31 -14.76 -4.91
N GLU A 170 8.91 -13.60 -5.39
CA GLU A 170 7.77 -12.80 -4.97
C GLU A 170 6.46 -13.20 -5.66
N GLN A 171 6.50 -14.08 -6.66
CA GLN A 171 5.33 -14.47 -7.45
C GLN A 171 4.23 -15.09 -6.59
N ASN A 172 4.61 -15.91 -5.61
CA ASN A 172 3.66 -16.54 -4.69
C ASN A 172 3.40 -15.72 -3.42
N MET A 173 3.93 -14.49 -3.31
CA MET A 173 3.74 -13.64 -2.13
C MET A 173 2.45 -12.82 -2.25
N THR A 174 1.41 -13.24 -1.53
CA THR A 174 0.09 -12.58 -1.49
C THR A 174 -0.11 -11.67 -0.28
N CYS A 175 0.60 -11.94 0.83
CA CYS A 175 0.43 -11.27 2.12
C CYS A 175 -0.96 -11.44 2.76
N ALA A 176 -1.78 -12.37 2.27
CA ALA A 176 -3.17 -12.51 2.69
C ALA A 176 -3.33 -12.82 4.19
N CYS A 177 -2.48 -13.69 4.74
CA CYS A 177 -2.51 -14.00 6.17
C CYS A 177 -2.04 -12.83 7.01
N SER A 178 -0.90 -12.24 6.63
CA SER A 178 -0.34 -11.14 7.41
C SER A 178 -1.24 -9.92 7.44
N ARG A 179 -1.89 -9.60 6.30
CA ARG A 179 -2.90 -8.54 6.25
C ARG A 179 -4.10 -8.87 7.12
N ARG A 180 -4.66 -10.07 7.00
CA ARG A 180 -5.82 -10.46 7.81
C ARG A 180 -5.53 -10.41 9.30
N ARG A 181 -4.36 -10.89 9.72
CA ARG A 181 -3.93 -10.84 11.12
C ARG A 181 -3.75 -9.40 11.60
N ALA A 182 -3.09 -8.55 10.82
CA ALA A 182 -2.91 -7.14 11.15
C ALA A 182 -4.25 -6.37 11.22
N GLU A 183 -5.20 -6.67 10.36
CA GLU A 183 -6.56 -6.10 10.38
C GLU A 183 -7.29 -6.49 11.67
N LEU A 184 -7.29 -7.77 12.04
CA LEU A 184 -7.90 -8.24 13.30
C LEU A 184 -7.25 -7.61 14.53
N GLU A 185 -5.93 -7.48 14.54
CA GLU A 185 -5.19 -6.81 15.62
C GLU A 185 -5.53 -5.32 15.69
N ALA A 186 -5.69 -4.65 14.54
CA ALA A 186 -6.12 -3.25 14.46
C ALA A 186 -7.59 -3.04 14.89
N GLU A 187 -8.45 -4.03 14.68
CA GLU A 187 -9.82 -4.09 15.23
C GLU A 187 -9.84 -4.32 16.76
N GLY A 188 -8.67 -4.48 17.39
CA GLY A 188 -8.52 -4.64 18.83
C GLY A 188 -8.55 -6.09 19.32
N ARG A 189 -8.51 -7.08 18.41
CA ARG A 189 -8.35 -8.47 18.82
C ARG A 189 -6.92 -8.74 19.26
N PHE A 190 -6.77 -9.09 20.53
CA PHE A 190 -5.49 -9.49 21.13
C PHE A 190 -5.28 -11.02 21.14
N ASP A 191 -6.28 -11.79 20.75
CA ASP A 191 -6.31 -13.26 20.81
C ASP A 191 -6.18 -13.92 19.42
N VAL A 192 -5.61 -13.20 18.45
CA VAL A 192 -5.45 -13.69 17.07
C VAL A 192 -4.34 -14.73 17.03
N THR A 193 -4.67 -15.95 16.58
CA THR A 193 -3.73 -17.08 16.55
C THR A 193 -3.39 -17.55 15.13
N LEU A 194 -3.73 -16.77 14.09
CA LEU A 194 -3.43 -17.11 12.70
C LEU A 194 -1.92 -17.27 12.46
N HIS A 195 -1.53 -18.36 11.79
CA HIS A 195 -0.13 -18.62 11.42
C HIS A 195 0.15 -18.27 9.98
N CYS A 196 1.11 -17.38 9.78
CA CYS A 196 1.52 -16.99 8.45
C CYS A 196 2.85 -17.65 8.08
N THR A 197 3.02 -18.01 6.81
CA THR A 197 4.34 -18.37 6.28
C THR A 197 5.23 -17.12 6.22
N GLN A 198 6.54 -17.32 6.04
CA GLN A 198 7.51 -16.22 5.95
C GLN A 198 7.17 -15.16 4.88
N ASN A 199 6.53 -15.53 3.77
CA ASN A 199 6.09 -14.60 2.72
C ASN A 199 4.71 -13.96 2.99
N GLY A 200 4.15 -14.16 4.19
CA GLY A 200 2.88 -13.59 4.62
C GLY A 200 1.62 -14.26 4.08
N ASN A 201 1.76 -15.44 3.46
CA ASN A 201 0.63 -16.30 3.10
C ASN A 201 0.15 -17.10 4.33
N TYR A 202 -0.98 -17.79 4.20
CA TYR A 202 -1.45 -18.68 5.26
C TYR A 202 -0.60 -19.95 5.31
N GLU A 203 -0.22 -20.37 6.52
CA GLU A 203 0.12 -21.78 6.73
C GLU A 203 -1.13 -22.64 6.53
N GLU A 204 -0.95 -23.90 6.14
CA GLU A 204 -2.10 -24.74 5.79
C GLU A 204 -2.96 -25.07 7.00
N LEU A 205 -2.38 -25.32 8.16
CA LEU A 205 -3.12 -25.53 9.39
C LEU A 205 -3.38 -24.18 10.08
N GLN A 206 -4.65 -23.79 10.18
CA GLN A 206 -5.06 -22.58 10.90
C GLN A 206 -5.91 -22.95 12.10
N CYS A 207 -5.71 -22.24 13.20
CA CYS A 207 -6.64 -22.20 14.32
C CYS A 207 -6.83 -20.75 14.75
N ASP A 208 -8.08 -20.34 14.91
CA ASP A 208 -8.45 -19.02 15.45
C ASP A 208 -9.86 -19.12 16.03
N GLN A 209 -10.12 -18.43 17.14
CA GLN A 209 -11.43 -18.42 17.83
C GLN A 209 -12.02 -19.83 18.08
N ASP A 210 -11.23 -20.72 18.67
CA ASP A 210 -11.62 -22.09 19.03
C ASP A 210 -12.02 -23.01 17.85
N VAL A 211 -11.73 -22.60 16.61
CA VAL A 211 -11.96 -23.38 15.40
C VAL A 211 -10.66 -23.54 14.63
N CYS A 212 -10.40 -24.75 14.15
CA CYS A 212 -9.27 -25.06 13.29
C CYS A 212 -9.71 -25.58 11.93
N TRP A 213 -8.97 -25.23 10.88
CA TRP A 213 -9.25 -25.67 9.51
C TRP A 213 -7.98 -25.79 8.67
N CYS A 214 -8.08 -26.52 7.56
CA CYS A 214 -7.04 -26.51 6.53
C CYS A 214 -7.28 -25.35 5.56
N ALA A 215 -6.47 -24.31 5.66
CA ALA A 215 -6.54 -23.11 4.84
C ALA A 215 -5.86 -23.28 3.49
N ASP A 216 -6.46 -22.70 2.46
CA ASP A 216 -5.77 -22.37 1.22
C ASP A 216 -4.71 -21.29 1.50
N ALA A 217 -3.49 -21.52 1.02
CA ALA A 217 -2.35 -20.67 1.35
C ALA A 217 -2.52 -19.22 0.87
N MET A 218 -3.24 -18.99 -0.24
CA MET A 218 -3.36 -17.67 -0.87
C MET A 218 -4.57 -16.88 -0.35
N THR A 219 -5.62 -17.56 0.09
CA THR A 219 -6.90 -16.93 0.44
C THR A 219 -7.27 -17.07 1.92
N GLY A 220 -6.71 -18.06 2.63
CA GLY A 220 -7.10 -18.42 3.99
C GLY A 220 -8.40 -19.21 4.07
N ILE A 221 -9.12 -19.38 2.96
CA ILE A 221 -10.39 -20.08 2.89
C ILE A 221 -10.15 -21.58 3.12
N GLN A 222 -11.07 -22.24 3.81
CA GLN A 222 -11.04 -23.67 4.00
C GLN A 222 -10.93 -24.42 2.66
N LYS A 223 -9.92 -25.30 2.54
CA LYS A 223 -9.71 -26.13 1.36
C LYS A 223 -10.93 -27.04 1.11
N PRO A 224 -11.40 -27.14 -0.14
CA PRO A 224 -12.50 -28.04 -0.50
C PRO A 224 -12.24 -29.49 -0.05
N GLY A 225 -13.26 -30.15 0.49
CA GLY A 225 -13.18 -31.53 0.95
C GLY A 225 -12.58 -31.72 2.35
N THR A 226 -12.07 -30.66 2.99
CA THR A 226 -11.70 -30.69 4.41
C THR A 226 -12.87 -30.22 5.28
N ARG A 227 -12.81 -30.42 6.60
CA ARG A 227 -13.80 -29.89 7.56
C ARG A 227 -13.09 -29.06 8.61
N ALA A 228 -13.69 -27.94 9.01
CA ALA A 228 -13.28 -27.27 10.23
C ALA A 228 -13.64 -28.13 11.45
N VAL A 229 -12.81 -28.08 12.49
CA VAL A 229 -12.98 -28.82 13.74
C VAL A 229 -12.83 -27.88 14.93
N PRO A 230 -13.44 -28.20 16.09
CA PRO A 230 -13.11 -27.54 17.35
C PRO A 230 -11.60 -27.59 17.67
N ALA A 231 -11.09 -26.59 18.37
CA ALA A 231 -9.66 -26.42 18.61
C ALA A 231 -8.98 -27.56 19.38
N ASP A 232 -9.71 -28.37 20.16
CA ASP A 232 -9.19 -29.57 20.82
C ASP A 232 -9.00 -30.75 19.86
N LEU A 233 -9.62 -30.71 18.68
CA LEU A 233 -9.59 -31.75 17.65
C LEU A 233 -8.70 -31.39 16.45
N TRP A 234 -7.91 -30.32 16.53
CA TRP A 234 -7.08 -29.80 15.43
C TRP A 234 -6.13 -30.85 14.82
N THR A 235 -5.62 -31.79 15.62
CA THR A 235 -4.74 -32.88 15.17
C THR A 235 -5.45 -33.90 14.27
N LEU A 236 -6.78 -33.89 14.21
CA LEU A 236 -7.58 -34.72 13.31
C LEU A 236 -7.69 -34.14 11.89
N LEU A 237 -7.24 -32.91 11.67
CA LEU A 237 -7.25 -32.28 10.35
C LEU A 237 -6.26 -32.98 9.40
N PRO A 238 -6.59 -33.16 8.11
CA PRO A 238 -5.71 -33.83 7.16
C PRO A 238 -4.42 -33.05 6.86
N CYS A 239 -4.40 -31.74 7.09
CA CYS A 239 -3.22 -30.90 6.97
C CYS A 239 -2.32 -30.93 8.22
N TYR A 240 -2.74 -31.59 9.30
CA TYR A 240 -1.89 -31.76 10.46
C TYR A 240 -0.72 -32.70 10.13
N ASN A 241 0.46 -32.28 10.57
CA ASN A 241 1.68 -33.05 10.48
C ASN A 241 2.44 -32.91 11.80
N GLY A 242 2.55 -33.99 12.57
CA GLY A 242 3.16 -33.96 13.90
C GLY A 242 4.65 -33.59 13.90
N THR A 243 5.37 -33.80 12.79
CA THR A 243 6.78 -33.39 12.66
C THR A 243 6.90 -31.88 12.44
N LEU A 244 5.97 -31.30 11.66
CA LEU A 244 5.98 -29.87 11.34
C LEU A 244 5.38 -29.03 12.48
N HIS A 245 4.24 -29.47 13.02
CA HIS A 245 3.45 -28.69 13.98
C HIS A 245 3.68 -29.11 15.43
N GLY A 246 4.25 -30.30 15.68
CA GLY A 246 4.43 -30.80 17.03
C GLY A 246 3.11 -31.16 17.73
N VAL A 247 3.09 -31.01 19.05
CA VAL A 247 1.99 -31.42 19.94
C VAL A 247 1.09 -30.26 20.40
N GLN A 248 1.47 -29.02 20.08
CA GLN A 248 0.73 -27.81 20.41
C GLN A 248 0.65 -26.95 19.16
N TYR A 249 -0.51 -26.34 18.92
CA TYR A 249 -0.69 -25.45 17.78
C TYR A 249 0.21 -24.21 17.91
N LEU A 250 0.12 -23.48 19.04
CA LEU A 250 0.97 -22.32 19.29
C LEU A 250 2.44 -22.73 19.48
N ARG A 251 3.34 -22.06 18.75
CA ARG A 251 4.79 -22.27 18.88
C ARG A 251 5.29 -21.72 20.22
N ARG A 252 6.53 -22.05 20.59
CA ARG A 252 7.10 -21.68 21.90
C ARG A 252 7.03 -20.18 22.20
N CYS A 253 7.37 -19.31 21.24
CA CYS A 253 7.27 -17.87 21.42
C CYS A 253 5.81 -17.45 21.69
N GLU A 254 4.91 -17.90 20.82
CA GLU A 254 3.49 -17.55 20.87
C GLU A 254 2.82 -18.05 22.13
N SER A 255 3.14 -19.25 22.60
CA SER A 255 2.62 -19.78 23.87
C SER A 255 2.98 -18.88 25.06
N ILE A 256 4.17 -18.29 25.07
CA ILE A 256 4.58 -17.33 26.11
C ILE A 256 3.82 -16.00 25.93
N ALA A 257 3.82 -15.44 24.72
CA ALA A 257 3.15 -14.17 24.42
C ALA A 257 1.65 -14.24 24.72
N PHE A 258 0.98 -15.30 24.26
CA PHE A 258 -0.43 -15.55 24.48
C PHE A 258 -0.75 -15.76 25.97
N SER A 259 0.12 -16.46 26.70
CA SER A 259 -0.02 -16.59 28.16
C SER A 259 0.04 -15.24 28.88
N GLN A 260 0.95 -14.35 28.47
CA GLN A 260 1.05 -13.00 29.03
C GLN A 260 -0.20 -12.16 28.74
N ILE A 261 -0.78 -12.30 27.54
CA ILE A 261 -2.02 -11.63 27.15
C ILE A 261 -3.20 -12.09 28.02
N LEU A 262 -3.36 -13.40 28.21
CA LEU A 262 -4.42 -13.96 29.08
C LEU A 262 -4.25 -13.51 30.53
N GLN A 263 -3.01 -13.51 31.05
CA GLN A 263 -2.72 -13.01 32.39
C GLN A 263 -3.11 -11.53 32.51
N ARG A 264 -2.68 -10.68 31.56
CA ARG A 264 -3.01 -9.24 31.53
C ARG A 264 -4.52 -9.02 31.51
N LYS A 265 -5.27 -9.77 30.70
CA LYS A 265 -6.75 -9.73 30.68
C LYS A 265 -7.33 -10.05 32.05
N GLN A 266 -6.82 -11.08 32.72
CA GLN A 266 -7.27 -11.46 34.07
C GLN A 266 -7.00 -10.35 35.11
N PHE A 267 -5.86 -9.67 35.03
CA PHE A 267 -5.56 -8.51 35.89
C PHE A 267 -6.52 -7.34 35.64
N ILE A 268 -6.78 -7.00 34.38
CA ILE A 268 -7.69 -5.93 33.99
C ILE A 268 -9.11 -6.23 34.49
N MET A 269 -9.61 -7.46 34.26
CA MET A 269 -10.94 -7.88 34.73
C MET A 269 -11.09 -7.83 36.26
N ARG A 270 -9.98 -7.99 37.00
CA ARG A 270 -9.94 -7.89 38.47
C ARG A 270 -9.73 -6.46 38.98
N GLY A 271 -9.70 -5.45 38.10
CA GLY A 271 -9.55 -4.05 38.47
C GLY A 271 -8.12 -3.60 38.74
N HIS A 272 -7.10 -4.39 38.38
CA HIS A 272 -5.71 -3.95 38.46
C HIS A 272 -5.33 -3.09 37.25
N THR A 273 -4.84 -1.88 37.50
CA THR A 273 -4.30 -0.97 36.47
C THR A 273 -2.77 -0.94 36.54
N GLY A 274 -2.10 -0.87 35.38
CA GLY A 274 -0.64 -0.66 35.33
C GLY A 274 0.24 -1.89 35.53
N VAL A 275 -0.28 -3.11 35.30
CA VAL A 275 0.55 -4.32 35.32
C VAL A 275 1.50 -4.32 34.12
N THR A 276 2.79 -4.19 34.38
CA THR A 276 3.84 -4.22 33.36
C THR A 276 4.41 -5.63 33.24
N PHE A 277 4.28 -6.22 32.06
CA PHE A 277 4.99 -7.46 31.69
C PHE A 277 6.09 -7.11 30.70
N THR A 278 7.18 -7.87 30.74
CA THR A 278 8.14 -7.86 29.63
C THR A 278 7.48 -8.59 28.47
N ASP A 279 6.88 -7.84 27.56
CA ASP A 279 6.09 -8.40 26.47
C ASP A 279 7.00 -9.26 25.57
N THR A 280 6.65 -10.54 25.43
CA THR A 280 7.34 -11.45 24.53
C THR A 280 6.89 -11.13 23.11
N LEU A 281 7.81 -10.59 22.30
CA LEU A 281 7.53 -10.26 20.92
C LEU A 281 7.73 -11.50 20.03
N CYS A 282 6.68 -11.86 19.29
CA CYS A 282 6.70 -12.92 18.30
C CYS A 282 6.24 -12.40 16.94
N GLU A 283 6.76 -12.99 15.88
CA GLU A 283 6.32 -12.72 14.52
C GLU A 283 5.13 -13.62 14.15
N TYR A 284 4.47 -13.37 13.01
CA TYR A 284 3.24 -14.08 12.66
C TYR A 284 3.44 -15.54 12.19
N ASP A 285 4.68 -15.94 11.94
CA ASP A 285 5.10 -17.35 11.75
C ASP A 285 5.52 -18.01 13.07
N GLY A 286 5.22 -17.37 14.21
CA GLY A 286 5.58 -17.81 15.55
C GLY A 286 7.09 -17.84 15.85
N SER A 287 7.92 -17.29 14.98
CA SER A 287 9.34 -17.04 15.24
C SER A 287 9.52 -15.89 16.25
N HIS A 288 10.75 -15.71 16.73
CA HIS A 288 11.06 -14.64 17.66
C HIS A 288 11.01 -13.28 16.97
N GLY A 289 10.52 -12.30 17.73
CA GLY A 289 10.37 -10.91 17.31
C GLY A 289 11.68 -10.23 16.93
N ARG A 290 11.55 -8.96 16.56
CA ARG A 290 12.65 -8.12 16.07
C ARG A 290 13.73 -7.76 17.10
N TYR A 291 13.41 -7.75 18.38
CA TYR A 291 14.37 -7.52 19.47
C TYR A 291 13.99 -8.26 20.73
N ILE A 292 14.95 -8.39 21.64
CA ILE A 292 14.73 -8.79 23.04
C ILE A 292 15.28 -7.70 23.98
N ILE A 293 14.65 -7.55 25.13
CA ILE A 293 15.08 -6.64 26.18
C ILE A 293 15.82 -7.44 27.25
N GLU A 294 17.06 -7.05 27.54
CA GLU A 294 17.85 -7.60 28.63
C GLU A 294 18.48 -6.48 29.45
N GLY A 295 18.11 -6.39 30.73
CA GLY A 295 18.56 -5.32 31.60
C GLY A 295 18.07 -3.95 31.13
N GLN A 296 19.00 -3.07 30.73
CA GLN A 296 18.72 -1.71 30.25
C GLN A 296 18.98 -1.52 28.75
N GLU A 297 19.20 -2.63 28.02
CA GLU A 297 19.44 -2.61 26.58
C GLU A 297 18.41 -3.48 25.87
N ALA A 298 18.10 -3.11 24.62
CA ALA A 298 17.39 -3.95 23.67
C ALA A 298 18.36 -4.34 22.55
N ALA A 299 18.40 -5.62 22.20
CA ALA A 299 19.25 -6.15 21.14
C ALA A 299 18.39 -6.72 20.01
N CYS A 300 18.75 -6.44 18.75
CA CYS A 300 18.06 -7.03 17.61
C CYS A 300 18.22 -8.54 17.62
N THR A 301 17.16 -9.25 17.24
CA THR A 301 17.13 -10.72 17.22
C THR A 301 16.80 -11.27 15.85
N TRP A 302 17.29 -12.48 15.59
CA TRP A 302 16.93 -13.29 14.43
C TRP A 302 15.70 -14.17 14.75
N LEU A 303 15.21 -14.90 13.75
CA LEU A 303 13.99 -15.73 13.82
C LEU A 303 14.06 -16.80 14.92
N ASP A 304 15.26 -17.31 15.18
CA ASP A 304 15.54 -18.32 16.22
C ASP A 304 15.72 -17.70 17.63
N GLY A 305 15.63 -16.38 17.77
CA GLY A 305 15.82 -15.64 19.01
C GLY A 305 17.28 -15.30 19.32
N THR A 306 18.23 -15.68 18.45
CA THR A 306 19.63 -15.30 18.62
C THR A 306 19.83 -13.81 18.39
N LYS A 307 20.75 -13.20 19.15
CA LYS A 307 21.09 -11.78 19.00
C LYS A 307 21.86 -11.56 17.70
N ILE A 308 21.58 -10.45 17.03
CA ILE A 308 22.31 -10.00 15.85
C ILE A 308 23.28 -8.90 16.30
N ASP A 309 24.48 -9.30 16.71
CA ASP A 309 25.52 -8.35 17.08
C ASP A 309 26.05 -7.58 15.85
N PRO A 310 26.42 -6.30 15.99
CA PRO A 310 26.48 -5.50 17.22
C PRO A 310 25.20 -4.67 17.49
N TYR A 311 24.06 -5.02 16.90
CA TYR A 311 22.90 -4.11 16.81
C TYR A 311 22.07 -4.07 18.10
N LYS A 312 22.15 -2.96 18.82
CA LYS A 312 21.45 -2.75 20.10
C LYS A 312 21.22 -1.27 20.42
N THR A 313 20.32 -1.00 21.36
CA THR A 313 20.02 0.36 21.82
C THR A 313 19.63 0.38 23.29
N SER A 314 19.61 1.56 23.90
CA SER A 314 19.13 1.76 25.27
C SER A 314 17.61 1.74 25.34
N LEU A 315 17.03 1.43 26.51
CA LEU A 315 15.56 1.50 26.67
C LEU A 315 14.97 2.90 26.42
N GLN A 316 15.75 3.97 26.57
CA GLN A 316 15.31 5.34 26.28
C GLN A 316 15.06 5.58 24.79
N THR A 317 15.81 4.89 23.94
CA THR A 317 15.79 5.04 22.48
C THR A 317 15.10 3.86 21.78
N LEU A 318 14.49 2.95 22.54
CA LEU A 318 13.83 1.75 22.03
C LEU A 318 12.68 2.07 21.05
N ALA A 319 11.94 3.16 21.28
CA ALA A 319 10.83 3.55 20.41
C ALA A 319 11.27 3.82 18.95
N ALA A 320 12.51 4.27 18.75
CA ALA A 320 13.07 4.51 17.42
C ALA A 320 13.58 3.22 16.76
N MET A 321 13.80 2.13 17.50
CA MET A 321 14.42 0.89 17.01
C MET A 321 13.40 -0.04 16.34
N ASN A 322 13.68 -0.42 15.09
CA ASN A 322 12.88 -1.37 14.32
C ASN A 322 13.65 -2.61 13.84
N CYS A 323 14.99 -2.62 13.93
CA CYS A 323 15.85 -3.75 13.55
C CYS A 323 15.76 -4.21 12.08
N ASN A 324 15.10 -3.43 11.21
CA ASN A 324 14.87 -3.84 9.83
C ASN A 324 16.20 -4.05 9.10
N CYS A 325 17.17 -3.14 9.27
CA CYS A 325 18.46 -3.26 8.60
C CYS A 325 19.30 -4.40 9.16
N ALA A 326 19.34 -4.58 10.49
CA ALA A 326 20.07 -5.69 11.13
C ALA A 326 19.58 -7.07 10.64
N ARG A 327 18.26 -7.25 10.55
CA ARG A 327 17.65 -8.49 10.04
C ARG A 327 17.91 -8.66 8.54
N ASP A 328 17.82 -7.59 7.75
CA ASP A 328 18.22 -7.62 6.34
C ASP A 328 19.69 -8.03 6.18
N TRP A 329 20.61 -7.44 6.94
CA TRP A 329 22.04 -7.76 6.90
C TRP A 329 22.31 -9.24 7.20
N LYS A 330 21.67 -9.78 8.25
CA LYS A 330 21.79 -11.20 8.61
C LYS A 330 21.25 -12.09 7.47
N LEU A 331 20.10 -11.73 6.91
CA LEU A 331 19.49 -12.46 5.80
C LEU A 331 20.39 -12.50 4.56
N PHE A 332 20.90 -11.35 4.14
CA PHE A 332 21.80 -11.23 2.99
C PHE A 332 23.06 -12.05 3.20
N THR A 333 23.63 -12.02 4.41
CA THR A 333 24.79 -12.82 4.79
C THR A 333 24.51 -14.32 4.66
N LEU A 334 23.37 -14.79 5.18
CA LEU A 334 22.96 -16.20 5.08
C LEU A 334 22.71 -16.64 3.63
N ALA A 335 22.22 -15.73 2.79
CA ALA A 335 21.98 -16.00 1.37
C ALA A 335 23.24 -15.85 0.49
N GLY A 336 24.40 -15.47 1.06
CA GLY A 336 25.61 -15.20 0.28
C GLY A 336 25.47 -13.99 -0.66
N ARG A 337 24.59 -13.05 -0.34
CA ARG A 337 24.29 -11.84 -1.14
C ARG A 337 24.90 -10.61 -0.49
N LYS A 338 25.31 -9.65 -1.31
CA LYS A 338 25.84 -8.37 -0.81
C LYS A 338 24.69 -7.39 -0.54
N MET A 339 24.66 -6.85 0.67
CA MET A 339 23.77 -5.75 1.03
C MET A 339 24.46 -4.43 0.69
N GLU A 340 23.80 -3.58 -0.11
CA GLU A 340 24.32 -2.26 -0.48
C GLU A 340 24.05 -1.19 0.59
N LEU A 341 22.97 -1.36 1.35
CA LEU A 341 22.52 -0.39 2.34
C LEU A 341 23.27 -0.55 3.67
N VAL A 342 23.46 0.57 4.35
CA VAL A 342 24.18 0.66 5.62
C VAL A 342 23.20 0.68 6.80
N CYS A 343 23.57 -0.02 7.88
CA CYS A 343 22.82 -0.07 9.12
C CYS A 343 23.43 0.85 10.18
N GLU A 344 22.58 1.46 10.98
CA GLU A 344 22.98 2.13 12.22
C GLU A 344 23.19 1.12 13.35
N GLY A 345 23.83 1.54 14.45
CA GLY A 345 24.12 0.69 15.60
C GLY A 345 22.87 0.16 16.32
N ASN A 346 21.71 0.81 16.17
CA ASN A 346 20.41 0.33 16.67
C ASN A 346 19.75 -0.73 15.76
N GLY A 347 20.36 -1.05 14.62
CA GLY A 347 19.83 -2.01 13.64
C GLY A 347 18.82 -1.44 12.63
N ASN A 348 18.60 -0.12 12.63
CA ASN A 348 17.82 0.57 11.61
C ASN A 348 18.65 0.85 10.36
N TYR A 349 17.98 1.22 9.27
CA TYR A 349 18.65 1.79 8.11
C TYR A 349 19.17 3.18 8.44
N ALA A 350 20.41 3.47 8.04
CA ALA A 350 20.93 4.82 8.07
C ALA A 350 20.10 5.69 7.11
N PRO A 351 19.48 6.81 7.54
CA PRO A 351 18.61 7.59 6.68
C PRO A 351 19.34 8.24 5.50
N LEU A 352 20.52 8.80 5.70
CA LEU A 352 21.35 9.42 4.67
C LEU A 352 22.55 8.53 4.37
N GLN A 353 22.69 8.10 3.11
CA GLN A 353 23.73 7.16 2.68
C GLN A 353 24.46 7.67 1.43
N SER A 354 25.63 7.09 1.12
CA SER A 354 26.43 7.46 -0.05
C SER A 354 26.73 6.25 -0.93
N ARG A 355 26.60 6.43 -2.25
CA ARG A 355 26.98 5.45 -3.28
C ARG A 355 27.80 6.17 -4.34
N ASN A 356 29.09 5.82 -4.44
CA ASN A 356 30.04 6.42 -5.38
C ASN A 356 30.13 7.97 -5.28
N GLY A 357 29.99 8.53 -4.07
CA GLY A 357 30.04 9.98 -3.83
C GLY A 357 28.70 10.70 -4.00
N ALA A 358 27.66 10.05 -4.56
CA ALA A 358 26.31 10.58 -4.59
C ALA A 358 25.55 10.20 -3.31
N LEU A 359 24.90 11.18 -2.68
CA LEU A 359 24.09 10.94 -1.48
C LEU A 359 22.65 10.63 -1.84
N PHE A 360 22.03 9.77 -1.05
CA PHE A 360 20.63 9.36 -1.22
C PHE A 360 19.98 9.10 0.14
N CYS A 361 18.66 9.27 0.18
CA CYS A 361 17.85 9.05 1.37
C CYS A 361 17.18 7.69 1.35
N VAL A 362 17.13 7.05 2.52
CA VAL A 362 16.56 5.71 2.74
C VAL A 362 15.54 5.79 3.87
N ASP A 363 14.37 5.19 3.65
CA ASP A 363 13.33 5.13 4.67
C ASP A 363 13.64 4.09 5.78
N PRO A 364 12.90 4.08 6.90
CA PRO A 364 13.07 3.10 7.98
C PRO A 364 12.87 1.65 7.56
N HIS A 365 12.32 1.40 6.37
CA HIS A 365 12.08 0.07 5.84
C HIS A 365 13.17 -0.40 4.90
N GLY A 366 13.97 0.51 4.33
CA GLY A 366 15.09 0.28 3.40
C GLY A 366 14.81 0.68 1.94
N PHE A 367 13.77 1.45 1.65
CA PHE A 367 13.48 2.00 0.32
C PHE A 367 14.28 3.28 0.08
N VAL A 368 14.84 3.44 -1.12
CA VAL A 368 15.51 4.68 -1.53
C VAL A 368 14.43 5.69 -1.92
N VAL A 369 14.27 6.75 -1.12
CA VAL A 369 13.18 7.73 -1.26
C VAL A 369 13.63 9.04 -1.92
N ALA A 370 14.94 9.28 -2.04
CA ALA A 370 15.47 10.39 -2.84
C ALA A 370 16.91 10.09 -3.26
N GLU A 371 17.31 10.54 -4.46
CA GLU A 371 18.68 10.40 -4.97
C GLU A 371 19.32 11.78 -5.21
N ASN A 372 20.65 11.84 -5.20
CA ASN A 372 21.45 13.05 -5.45
C ASN A 372 21.13 14.24 -4.52
N VAL A 373 20.96 13.94 -3.23
CA VAL A 373 20.62 14.96 -2.21
C VAL A 373 21.86 15.69 -1.67
N PRO A 374 21.73 16.93 -1.16
CA PRO A 374 22.82 17.63 -0.45
C PRO A 374 23.24 16.95 0.86
N GLU A 375 24.43 17.27 1.38
CA GLU A 375 24.96 16.72 2.64
C GLU A 375 24.10 17.02 3.88
N GLN A 376 23.40 18.15 3.91
CA GLN A 376 22.62 18.62 5.07
C GLN A 376 21.13 18.31 4.96
N THR A 377 20.80 17.25 4.22
CA THR A 377 19.42 16.90 3.89
C THR A 377 18.76 16.16 5.05
N ASN A 378 17.60 16.65 5.52
CA ASN A 378 16.71 15.84 6.35
C ASN A 378 15.95 14.85 5.45
N CYS A 379 16.23 13.56 5.57
CA CYS A 379 15.59 12.53 4.76
C CYS A 379 14.11 12.29 5.10
N GLU A 380 13.64 12.74 6.27
CA GLU A 380 12.24 12.60 6.67
C GLU A 380 11.27 13.34 5.73
N GLN A 381 11.72 14.41 5.07
CA GLN A 381 10.89 15.17 4.12
C GLN A 381 10.50 14.37 2.87
N PHE A 382 11.22 13.28 2.57
CA PHE A 382 10.95 12.41 1.42
C PHE A 382 10.17 11.14 1.79
N ILE A 383 9.90 10.94 3.09
CA ILE A 383 9.11 9.81 3.56
C ILE A 383 7.64 10.22 3.53
N PHE A 384 6.88 9.58 2.66
CA PHE A 384 5.46 9.84 2.53
C PHE A 384 4.72 9.51 3.84
N GLY A 385 3.86 10.44 4.31
CA GLY A 385 3.07 10.24 5.53
C GLY A 385 3.81 10.44 6.85
N ALA A 386 5.07 10.88 6.85
CA ALA A 386 5.87 11.11 8.07
C ALA A 386 5.28 12.17 9.03
N SER A 387 4.28 12.96 8.60
CA SER A 387 3.54 13.90 9.46
C SER A 387 2.45 13.26 10.33
N LEU A 388 2.34 11.92 10.35
CA LEU A 388 1.33 11.15 11.10
C LEU A 388 1.91 10.12 12.09
N LEU A 389 3.21 10.20 12.43
CA LEU A 389 3.82 9.39 13.50
C LEU A 389 4.27 10.25 14.68
#